data_AF-A0A0G1H6Y9-F1
#
_entry.id   AF-A0A0G1H6Y9-F1
#
_cell.length_a   1.000
_cell.length_b   1.000
_cell.length_c   1.000
_cell.angle_alpha   90.00
_cell.angle_beta   90.00
_cell.angle_gamma   90.00
#
_symmetry.space_group_name_H-M   'P 1'
#
loop_
_entity.id
_entity.type
_entity.pdbx_description
1 polymer ?
#
loop_
_entity_poly.entity_id
_entity_poly.type
_entity_poly.pdbx_seq_one_letter_code
_entity_poly.pdbx_strand_id
1 'polypeptide(L)'
;MNRNYTALHHLKRVFPKIVSAFLLSVLVFVSFFDLAQSAAGVPRIISYQGRLANAAGDLQGGSSGTTFYFKFSLHTASSGGSQLWPANSATPCTHSLTVTNGVFNAGIGDTSECSDILDYDFTQNDTIYLQVQVSSNGSSFETLIPRQRIDSSAYAITASTLISTSTQSRLGTTTSIGSSLLTVEATSTNSILVSLRSFLNQVADIFQIQDSFGTDIFTVSGGGNIGIATSTPSQPFSVHGNALISGNLSVANLIATGTTKFNGVTYTWPSSVSAGNFLQTDGSGNLTWAAASASGGGFTDSGTLVHLTTQTDNLSIGTTTPDVRSIVTIGATSTTANLLTLKTQTGQTG
;
A
#
# COMPACT_ATOMS: atom_id res chain seq x y z
N MET A 1 -37.81 -19.46 55.34
CA MET A 1 -37.66 -20.63 54.45
C MET A 1 -37.65 -20.31 52.94
N ASN A 2 -37.74 -19.04 52.50
CA ASN A 2 -37.95 -18.70 51.06
C ASN A 2 -36.77 -18.05 50.31
N ARG A 3 -35.62 -17.76 50.94
CA ARG A 3 -34.49 -17.11 50.23
C ARG A 3 -33.57 -18.07 49.45
N ASN A 4 -33.54 -19.36 49.80
CA ASN A 4 -32.63 -20.33 49.18
C ASN A 4 -33.16 -20.91 47.87
N TYR A 5 -34.48 -20.92 47.65
CA TYR A 5 -35.09 -21.46 46.42
C TYR A 5 -34.87 -20.55 45.20
N THR A 6 -34.87 -19.23 45.39
CA THR A 6 -34.66 -18.25 44.32
C THR A 6 -33.21 -18.30 43.80
N ALA A 7 -32.24 -18.40 44.70
CA ALA A 7 -30.82 -18.51 44.34
C ALA A 7 -30.52 -19.79 43.53
N LEU A 8 -31.09 -20.93 43.94
CA LEU A 8 -30.90 -22.21 43.25
C LEU A 8 -31.54 -22.21 41.84
N HIS A 9 -32.69 -21.55 41.67
CA HIS A 9 -33.37 -21.43 40.38
C HIS A 9 -32.64 -20.49 39.41
N HIS A 10 -32.04 -19.40 39.91
CA HIS A 10 -31.17 -18.54 39.10
C HIS A 10 -29.89 -19.28 38.67
N LEU A 11 -29.27 -20.03 39.57
CA LEU A 11 -28.05 -20.80 39.26
C LEU A 11 -28.32 -21.84 38.16
N LYS A 12 -29.45 -22.57 38.21
CA LYS A 12 -29.84 -23.54 37.18
C LYS A 12 -30.11 -22.91 35.80
N ARG A 13 -30.52 -21.64 35.73
CA ARG A 13 -30.74 -20.91 34.47
C ARG A 13 -29.47 -20.30 33.89
N VAL A 14 -28.50 -19.94 34.75
CA VAL A 14 -27.28 -19.24 34.34
C VAL A 14 -26.14 -20.21 34.03
N PHE A 15 -26.04 -21.32 34.74
CA PHE A 15 -25.00 -22.34 34.55
C PHE A 15 -24.88 -22.86 33.09
N PRO A 16 -25.96 -23.27 32.38
CA PRO A 16 -25.83 -23.74 31.00
C PRO A 16 -25.40 -22.64 30.03
N LYS A 17 -25.70 -21.37 30.32
CA LYS A 17 -25.28 -20.23 29.50
C LYS A 17 -23.77 -19.95 29.66
N ILE A 18 -23.25 -20.08 30.88
CA ILE A 18 -21.81 -19.94 31.15
C ILE A 18 -21.04 -21.09 30.48
N VAL A 19 -21.53 -22.33 30.60
CA VAL A 19 -20.90 -23.49 29.94
C VAL A 19 -20.91 -23.35 28.42
N SER A 20 -22.01 -22.87 27.84
CA SER A 20 -22.11 -22.62 26.39
C SER A 20 -21.18 -21.50 25.93
N ALA A 21 -21.08 -20.39 26.67
CA ALA A 21 -20.15 -19.31 26.39
C ALA A 21 -18.68 -19.75 26.51
N PHE A 22 -18.36 -20.58 27.51
CA PHE A 22 -17.01 -21.14 27.67
C PHE A 22 -16.67 -22.11 26.54
N LEU A 23 -17.59 -22.99 26.14
CA LEU A 23 -17.39 -23.90 25.01
C LEU A 23 -17.22 -23.14 23.69
N LEU A 24 -18.00 -22.08 23.46
CA LEU A 24 -17.86 -21.24 22.28
C LEU A 24 -16.52 -20.49 22.27
N SER A 25 -16.08 -19.98 23.42
CA SER A 25 -14.76 -19.37 23.60
C SER A 25 -13.63 -20.34 23.29
N VAL A 26 -13.71 -21.59 23.76
CA VAL A 26 -12.70 -22.62 23.48
C VAL A 26 -12.71 -23.02 22.01
N LEU A 27 -13.89 -23.16 21.41
CA LEU A 27 -14.03 -23.48 19.98
C LEU A 27 -13.42 -22.38 19.09
N VAL A 28 -13.68 -21.12 19.43
CA VAL A 28 -13.11 -19.95 18.75
C VAL A 28 -11.59 -19.90 18.94
N PHE A 29 -11.08 -20.17 20.14
CA PHE A 29 -9.65 -20.19 20.43
C PHE A 29 -8.91 -21.33 19.69
N VAL A 30 -9.53 -22.50 19.54
CA VAL A 30 -8.96 -23.63 18.77
C VAL A 30 -8.97 -23.34 17.26
N SER A 31 -9.93 -22.53 16.78
CA SER A 31 -10.05 -22.15 15.37
C SER A 31 -9.01 -21.11 14.92
N PHE A 32 -8.26 -20.51 15.85
CA PHE A 32 -7.18 -19.54 15.57
C PHE A 32 -5.77 -20.15 15.56
N PHE A 33 -5.64 -21.47 15.75
CA PHE A 33 -4.36 -22.14 15.53
C PHE A 33 -4.21 -22.46 14.05
N ASP A 34 -3.47 -21.62 13.33
CA ASP A 34 -2.93 -22.00 12.04
C ASP A 34 -2.01 -23.22 12.23
N LEU A 35 -2.42 -24.37 11.71
CA LEU A 35 -1.50 -25.47 11.47
C LEU A 35 -0.56 -25.02 10.35
N ALA A 36 0.60 -24.48 10.73
CA ALA A 36 1.68 -24.20 9.81
C ALA A 36 2.11 -25.50 9.12
N GLN A 37 1.57 -25.75 7.94
CA GLN A 37 2.06 -26.79 7.05
C GLN A 37 3.30 -26.21 6.36
N SER A 38 4.48 -26.69 6.74
CA SER A 38 5.68 -26.45 5.95
C SER A 38 5.47 -27.06 4.58
N ALA A 39 5.53 -26.24 3.53
CA ALA A 39 5.68 -26.74 2.18
C ALA A 39 6.96 -27.59 2.13
N ALA A 40 6.91 -28.75 1.47
CA ALA A 40 8.13 -29.47 1.11
C ALA A 40 8.89 -28.58 0.12
N GLY A 41 9.92 -27.87 0.61
CA GLY A 41 10.79 -27.05 -0.23
C GLY A 41 11.54 -27.90 -1.26
N VAL A 42 12.06 -27.26 -2.30
CA VAL A 42 12.99 -27.91 -3.24
C VAL A 42 14.14 -28.53 -2.44
N PRO A 43 14.45 -29.83 -2.61
CA PRO A 43 15.53 -30.47 -1.86
C PRO A 43 16.84 -29.73 -2.08
N ARG A 44 17.48 -29.28 -0.99
CA ARG A 44 18.83 -28.70 -1.01
C ARG A 44 19.88 -29.81 -0.99
N ILE A 45 19.83 -30.67 -1.99
CA ILE A 45 20.70 -31.84 -2.11
C ILE A 45 21.44 -31.76 -3.44
N ILE A 46 22.77 -31.85 -3.40
CA ILE A 46 23.59 -32.02 -4.59
C ILE A 46 23.77 -33.52 -4.82
N SER A 47 23.24 -34.02 -5.93
CA SER A 47 23.52 -35.39 -6.37
C SER A 47 24.97 -35.49 -6.85
N TYR A 48 25.74 -36.38 -6.23
CA TYR A 48 27.12 -36.66 -6.60
C TYR A 48 27.28 -38.14 -6.95
N GLN A 49 27.96 -38.43 -8.06
CA GLN A 49 28.31 -39.79 -8.46
C GLN A 49 29.81 -39.88 -8.68
N GLY A 50 30.41 -40.96 -8.19
CA GLY A 50 31.85 -41.18 -8.28
C GLY A 50 32.22 -42.62 -8.59
N ARG A 51 33.49 -42.80 -9.01
CA ARG A 51 34.13 -44.12 -9.14
C ARG A 51 35.28 -44.23 -8.16
N LEU A 52 35.26 -45.26 -7.32
CA LEU A 52 36.29 -45.58 -6.35
C LEU A 52 37.17 -46.72 -6.88
N ALA A 53 38.46 -46.45 -6.98
CA ALA A 53 39.50 -47.42 -7.32
C ALA A 53 40.64 -47.34 -6.30
N ASN A 54 41.40 -48.43 -6.14
CA ASN A 54 42.64 -48.41 -5.37
C ASN A 54 43.79 -47.80 -6.18
N ALA A 55 44.98 -47.69 -5.57
CA ALA A 55 46.18 -47.19 -6.23
C ALA A 55 46.65 -48.02 -7.44
N ALA A 56 46.27 -49.30 -7.54
CA ALA A 56 46.54 -50.15 -8.69
C ALA A 56 45.53 -49.97 -9.83
N GLY A 57 44.44 -49.22 -9.60
CA GLY A 57 43.36 -49.00 -10.56
C GLY A 57 42.19 -49.98 -10.45
N ASP A 58 42.23 -50.93 -9.50
CA ASP A 58 41.15 -51.90 -9.33
C ASP A 58 39.92 -51.24 -8.69
N LEU A 59 38.75 -51.50 -9.27
CA LEU A 59 37.48 -50.99 -8.79
C LEU A 59 37.10 -51.64 -7.45
N GLN A 60 36.70 -50.80 -6.50
CA GLN A 60 36.37 -51.24 -5.15
C GLN A 60 34.91 -51.70 -5.04
N GLY A 61 34.57 -52.45 -4.00
CA GLY A 61 33.18 -52.79 -3.66
C GLY A 61 32.60 -54.07 -4.26
N GLY A 62 33.26 -54.66 -5.27
CA GLY A 62 32.84 -55.93 -5.88
C GLY A 62 31.46 -55.88 -6.55
N SER A 63 31.01 -57.00 -7.10
CA SER A 63 29.74 -57.09 -7.83
C SER A 63 28.49 -57.11 -6.95
N SER A 64 28.64 -57.54 -5.69
CA SER A 64 27.55 -57.56 -4.69
C SER A 64 27.42 -56.27 -3.89
N GLY A 65 28.34 -55.33 -4.07
CA GLY A 65 28.42 -54.09 -3.30
C GLY A 65 29.10 -54.26 -1.94
N THR A 66 29.88 -53.27 -1.54
CA THR A 66 30.50 -53.19 -0.21
C THR A 66 30.29 -51.79 0.36
N THR A 67 29.99 -51.68 1.64
CA THR A 67 29.86 -50.39 2.31
C THR A 67 31.22 -49.72 2.47
N PHE A 68 31.29 -48.47 2.04
CA PHE A 68 32.37 -47.54 2.33
C PHE A 68 31.78 -46.30 3.01
N TYR A 69 32.64 -45.57 3.71
CA TYR A 69 32.27 -44.39 4.45
C TYR A 69 32.87 -43.15 3.78
N PHE A 70 32.05 -42.14 3.55
CA PHE A 70 32.43 -40.93 2.85
C PHE A 70 32.20 -39.69 3.70
N LYS A 71 33.03 -38.66 3.51
CA LYS A 71 32.81 -37.32 4.04
C LYS A 71 32.92 -36.30 2.92
N PHE A 72 31.99 -35.36 2.89
CA PHE A 72 31.94 -34.31 1.89
C PHE A 72 32.11 -32.94 2.55
N SER A 73 32.92 -32.08 1.94
CA SER A 73 33.06 -30.68 2.38
C SER A 73 33.38 -29.78 1.20
N LEU A 74 33.05 -28.50 1.29
CA LEU A 74 33.39 -27.49 0.29
C LEU A 74 34.61 -26.68 0.75
N HIS A 75 35.53 -26.38 -0.16
CA HIS A 75 36.80 -25.71 0.12
C HIS A 75 37.10 -24.61 -0.90
N THR A 76 37.98 -23.68 -0.52
CA THR A 76 38.41 -22.56 -1.36
C THR A 76 39.41 -22.90 -2.46
N ALA A 77 40.04 -24.08 -2.44
CA ALA A 77 41.09 -24.46 -3.39
C ALA A 77 41.11 -25.97 -3.74
N SER A 78 41.74 -26.32 -4.86
CA SER A 78 41.87 -27.72 -5.34
C SER A 78 42.79 -28.60 -4.48
N SER A 79 43.74 -28.00 -3.77
CA SER A 79 44.55 -28.61 -2.70
C SER A 79 44.88 -27.52 -1.66
N GLY A 80 45.07 -27.90 -0.40
CA GLY A 80 45.17 -26.90 0.69
C GLY A 80 43.84 -26.15 0.92
N GLY A 81 43.86 -24.85 1.20
CA GLY A 81 42.65 -24.03 1.35
C GLY A 81 41.85 -24.27 2.64
N SER A 82 40.88 -23.39 2.88
CA SER A 82 39.98 -23.44 4.04
C SER A 82 38.67 -24.11 3.69
N GLN A 83 38.11 -24.84 4.65
CA GLN A 83 36.77 -25.38 4.54
C GLN A 83 35.74 -24.23 4.61
N LEU A 84 34.81 -24.23 3.66
CA LEU A 84 33.68 -23.31 3.57
C LEU A 84 32.39 -23.95 4.10
N TRP A 85 32.22 -25.26 3.88
CA TRP A 85 31.07 -26.03 4.35
C TRP A 85 31.48 -27.45 4.73
N PRO A 86 30.95 -28.01 5.83
CA PRO A 86 30.06 -27.37 6.80
C PRO A 86 30.79 -26.28 7.62
N ALA A 87 30.17 -25.11 7.79
CA ALA A 87 30.83 -23.98 8.45
C ALA A 87 31.09 -24.23 9.95
N ASN A 88 30.22 -25.02 10.59
CA ASN A 88 30.24 -25.28 12.04
C ASN A 88 30.79 -26.67 12.40
N SER A 89 31.35 -27.41 11.45
CA SER A 89 31.89 -28.75 11.71
C SER A 89 33.20 -28.98 11.00
N ALA A 90 34.30 -29.04 11.76
CA ALA A 90 35.62 -29.43 11.24
C ALA A 90 35.67 -30.91 10.82
N THR A 91 34.67 -31.71 11.20
CA THR A 91 34.57 -33.13 10.87
C THR A 91 33.19 -33.42 10.28
N PRO A 92 33.03 -33.36 8.94
CA PRO A 92 31.75 -33.61 8.30
C PRO A 92 31.15 -34.97 8.69
N CYS A 93 29.82 -35.07 8.64
CA CYS A 93 29.08 -36.30 8.93
C CYS A 93 29.57 -37.44 8.02
N THR A 94 29.54 -38.66 8.56
CA THR A 94 30.08 -39.84 7.89
C THR A 94 28.97 -40.57 7.14
N HIS A 95 28.93 -40.37 5.82
CA HIS A 95 27.99 -41.02 4.93
C HIS A 95 28.35 -42.50 4.76
N SER A 96 27.43 -43.40 5.07
CA SER A 96 27.61 -44.83 4.82
C SER A 96 26.99 -45.18 3.46
N LEU A 97 27.82 -45.35 2.43
CA LEU A 97 27.37 -45.60 1.06
C LEU A 97 27.84 -46.96 0.55
N THR A 98 26.99 -47.64 -0.20
CA THR A 98 27.36 -48.90 -0.87
C THR A 98 28.06 -48.59 -2.19
N VAL A 99 29.28 -49.10 -2.36
CA VAL A 99 30.05 -49.05 -3.60
C VAL A 99 29.89 -50.38 -4.30
N THR A 100 29.45 -50.38 -5.56
CA THR A 100 29.29 -51.59 -6.38
C THR A 100 30.07 -51.44 -7.67
N ASN A 101 31.01 -52.34 -7.93
CA ASN A 101 31.94 -52.27 -9.08
C ASN A 101 32.57 -50.88 -9.24
N GLY A 102 32.96 -50.27 -8.12
CA GLY A 102 33.55 -48.94 -8.03
C GLY A 102 32.56 -47.79 -8.04
N VAL A 103 31.30 -47.97 -8.42
CA VAL A 103 30.34 -46.84 -8.53
C VAL A 103 29.63 -46.59 -7.21
N PHE A 104 29.48 -45.31 -6.84
CA PHE A 104 28.64 -44.86 -5.73
C PHE A 104 27.89 -43.58 -6.08
N ASN A 105 26.75 -43.39 -5.43
CA ASN A 105 25.93 -42.18 -5.50
C ASN A 105 25.76 -41.61 -4.09
N ALA A 106 25.83 -40.30 -3.94
CA ALA A 106 25.68 -39.60 -2.67
C ALA A 106 24.73 -38.40 -2.81
N GLY A 107 23.85 -38.23 -1.84
CA GLY A 107 23.10 -36.98 -1.64
C GLY A 107 23.85 -36.04 -0.70
N ILE A 108 24.63 -35.09 -1.23
CA ILE A 108 25.31 -34.09 -0.40
C ILE A 108 24.26 -33.10 0.09
N GLY A 109 24.11 -32.97 1.42
CA GLY A 109 23.01 -32.21 2.02
C GLY A 109 21.84 -33.08 2.49
N ASP A 110 21.83 -34.38 2.18
CA ASP A 110 20.78 -35.30 2.61
C ASP A 110 21.02 -35.78 4.04
N THR A 111 20.27 -35.22 4.99
CA THR A 111 20.38 -35.58 6.40
C THR A 111 19.95 -37.02 6.70
N SER A 112 19.17 -37.66 5.82
CA SER A 112 18.78 -39.07 5.98
C SER A 112 19.95 -40.04 5.74
N GLU A 113 20.97 -39.60 5.00
CA GLU A 113 22.21 -40.34 4.72
C GLU A 113 23.37 -39.98 5.69
N CYS A 114 23.10 -39.26 6.78
CA CYS A 114 24.13 -38.59 7.60
C CYS A 114 25.00 -37.65 6.75
N SER A 115 24.36 -36.76 5.99
CA SER A 115 25.00 -35.53 5.52
C SER A 115 24.72 -34.38 6.47
N ASP A 116 25.67 -33.44 6.55
CA ASP A 116 25.39 -32.12 7.10
C ASP A 116 24.33 -31.42 6.25
N ILE A 117 23.52 -30.53 6.85
CA ILE A 117 22.55 -29.74 6.08
C ILE A 117 23.33 -28.85 5.11
N LEU A 118 23.04 -28.93 3.81
CA LEU A 118 23.68 -28.08 2.82
C LEU A 118 23.09 -26.67 2.90
N ASP A 119 23.65 -25.86 3.79
CA ASP A 119 23.25 -24.48 4.07
C ASP A 119 24.14 -23.42 3.41
N TYR A 120 25.23 -23.84 2.76
CA TYR A 120 26.17 -22.96 2.05
C TYR A 120 25.47 -22.08 1.00
N ASP A 121 25.84 -20.80 0.98
CA ASP A 121 25.40 -19.82 -0.02
C ASP A 121 26.41 -19.78 -1.18
N PHE A 122 26.00 -20.38 -2.29
CA PHE A 122 26.80 -20.48 -3.52
C PHE A 122 27.04 -19.14 -4.22
N THR A 123 26.46 -18.04 -3.73
CA THR A 123 26.73 -16.69 -4.25
C THR A 123 27.93 -16.00 -3.61
N GLN A 124 28.47 -16.54 -2.51
CA GLN A 124 29.56 -15.89 -1.77
C GLN A 124 30.95 -16.05 -2.40
N ASN A 125 31.19 -17.12 -3.17
CA ASN A 125 32.48 -17.39 -3.82
C ASN A 125 32.24 -17.81 -5.27
N ASP A 126 33.04 -17.27 -6.20
CA ASP A 126 32.97 -17.59 -7.63
C ASP A 126 33.51 -18.98 -7.97
N THR A 127 34.40 -19.50 -7.12
CA THR A 127 35.11 -20.75 -7.29
C THR A 127 35.09 -21.53 -5.99
N ILE A 128 34.55 -22.75 -6.04
CA ILE A 128 34.51 -23.67 -4.89
C ILE A 128 34.87 -25.09 -5.34
N TYR A 129 35.38 -25.88 -4.40
CA TYR A 129 35.83 -27.25 -4.65
C TYR A 129 35.20 -28.23 -3.67
N LEU A 130 34.70 -29.36 -4.18
CA LEU A 130 34.22 -30.49 -3.41
C LEU A 130 35.39 -31.38 -2.97
N GLN A 131 35.59 -31.50 -1.66
CA GLN A 131 36.46 -32.50 -1.05
C GLN A 131 35.68 -33.77 -0.78
N VAL A 132 36.25 -34.91 -1.18
CA VAL A 132 35.76 -36.24 -0.84
C VAL A 132 36.82 -36.94 0.01
N GLN A 133 36.43 -37.43 1.17
CA GLN A 133 37.25 -38.35 1.96
C GLN A 133 36.56 -39.71 2.01
N VAL A 134 37.34 -40.78 1.96
CA VAL A 134 36.82 -42.16 1.90
C VAL A 134 37.50 -43.04 2.93
N SER A 135 36.75 -44.01 3.46
CA SER A 135 37.24 -44.99 4.43
C SER A 135 36.54 -46.34 4.23
N SER A 136 37.28 -47.43 4.37
CA SER A 136 36.71 -48.79 4.37
C SER A 136 36.18 -49.22 5.74
N ASN A 137 36.56 -48.53 6.82
CA ASN A 137 36.25 -48.91 8.21
C ASN A 137 35.53 -47.82 9.01
N GLY A 138 35.28 -46.65 8.40
CA GLY A 138 34.58 -45.53 9.02
C GLY A 138 35.38 -44.78 10.09
N SER A 139 36.66 -45.11 10.27
CA SER A 139 37.52 -44.54 11.32
C SER A 139 38.73 -43.80 10.74
N SER A 140 39.44 -44.42 9.80
CA SER A 140 40.61 -43.82 9.12
C SER A 140 40.23 -43.39 7.71
N PHE A 141 40.21 -42.07 7.46
CA PHE A 141 39.80 -41.48 6.18
C PHE A 141 41.00 -41.04 5.35
N GLU A 142 41.02 -41.46 4.10
CA GLU A 142 41.90 -40.93 3.08
C GLU A 142 41.25 -39.70 2.42
N THR A 143 42.02 -38.63 2.20
CA THR A 143 41.53 -37.44 1.49
C THR A 143 41.92 -37.53 0.03
N LEU A 144 40.93 -37.50 -0.85
CA LEU A 144 41.16 -37.58 -2.29
C LEU A 144 41.53 -36.19 -2.83
N ILE A 145 42.71 -36.08 -3.45
CA ILE A 145 43.23 -34.87 -4.08
C ILE A 145 43.65 -35.16 -5.53
N PRO A 146 43.53 -34.20 -6.48
CA PRO A 146 42.97 -32.86 -6.27
C PRO A 146 41.44 -32.88 -6.09
N ARG A 147 40.92 -31.91 -5.32
CA ARG A 147 39.47 -31.72 -5.13
C ARG A 147 38.80 -31.36 -6.46
N GLN A 148 37.54 -31.75 -6.62
CA GLN A 148 36.78 -31.46 -7.82
C GLN A 148 36.16 -30.06 -7.75
N ARG A 149 36.36 -29.22 -8.77
CA ARG A 149 35.67 -27.93 -8.86
C ARG A 149 34.18 -28.15 -9.08
N ILE A 150 33.34 -27.35 -8.43
CA ILE A 150 31.90 -27.33 -8.72
C ILE A 150 31.66 -26.24 -9.76
N ASP A 151 31.18 -26.66 -10.94
CA ASP A 151 30.83 -25.77 -12.04
C ASP A 151 29.30 -25.63 -12.16
N SER A 152 28.84 -24.48 -12.66
CA SER A 152 27.43 -24.26 -12.99
C SER A 152 27.02 -25.01 -14.26
N SER A 153 25.79 -25.52 -14.31
CA SER A 153 25.20 -25.97 -15.58
C SER A 153 24.86 -24.79 -16.49
N ALA A 154 24.80 -25.00 -17.81
CA ALA A 154 24.51 -23.93 -18.77
C ALA A 154 23.17 -23.21 -18.48
N TYR A 155 22.15 -23.95 -18.04
CA TYR A 155 20.87 -23.37 -17.63
C TYR A 155 20.95 -22.62 -16.29
N ALA A 156 21.81 -23.05 -15.37
CA ALA A 156 22.05 -22.35 -14.11
C ALA A 156 22.80 -21.02 -14.32
N ILE A 157 23.64 -20.89 -15.36
CA ILE A 157 24.27 -19.61 -15.72
C ILE A 157 23.20 -18.58 -16.06
N THR A 158 22.20 -18.95 -16.86
CA THR A 158 21.08 -18.04 -17.17
C THR A 158 20.26 -17.71 -15.92
N ALA A 159 20.05 -18.69 -15.02
CA ALA A 159 19.36 -18.46 -13.74
C ALA A 159 20.12 -17.51 -12.80
N SER A 160 21.45 -17.38 -12.91
CA SER A 160 22.23 -16.42 -12.11
C SER A 160 21.83 -14.96 -12.33
N THR A 161 21.18 -14.65 -13.46
CA THR A 161 20.68 -13.31 -13.78
C THR A 161 19.35 -12.97 -13.10
N LEU A 162 18.69 -13.97 -12.50
CA LEU A 162 17.37 -13.84 -11.88
C LEU A 162 17.46 -13.44 -10.40
N ILE A 163 18.54 -13.82 -9.69
CA ILE A 163 18.75 -13.55 -8.27
C ILE A 163 20.22 -13.24 -8.03
N SER A 164 20.57 -11.97 -7.81
CA SER A 164 21.90 -11.56 -7.37
C SER A 164 21.78 -10.50 -6.27
N THR A 165 22.59 -10.65 -5.22
CA THR A 165 22.70 -9.71 -4.09
C THR A 165 23.66 -8.56 -4.38
N SER A 166 24.38 -8.61 -5.51
CA SER A 166 25.34 -7.57 -5.94
C SER A 166 24.98 -6.90 -7.28
N THR A 167 23.97 -7.42 -8.00
CA THR A 167 23.41 -6.83 -9.22
C THR A 167 21.91 -7.03 -9.25
N GLN A 168 21.14 -5.99 -9.61
CA GLN A 168 19.67 -6.04 -9.62
C GLN A 168 19.13 -7.22 -10.43
N SER A 169 18.28 -8.03 -9.77
CA SER A 169 17.42 -9.02 -10.42
C SER A 169 16.61 -8.34 -11.52
N ARG A 170 16.80 -8.77 -12.76
CA ARG A 170 16.02 -8.30 -13.90
C ARG A 170 14.79 -9.21 -14.05
N LEU A 171 13.60 -8.63 -13.88
CA LEU A 171 12.35 -9.31 -14.18
C LEU A 171 11.67 -8.61 -15.39
N GLY A 172 12.24 -8.71 -16.59
CA GLY A 172 11.69 -7.97 -17.74
C GLY A 172 12.47 -8.14 -19.04
N THR A 173 11.99 -7.46 -20.09
CA THR A 173 12.47 -7.56 -21.48
C THR A 173 13.93 -7.14 -21.65
N THR A 174 14.54 -7.53 -22.77
CA THR A 174 15.96 -7.31 -23.09
C THR A 174 16.33 -5.86 -23.43
N THR A 175 15.38 -4.92 -23.40
CA THR A 175 15.59 -3.50 -23.71
C THR A 175 15.17 -2.62 -22.53
N SER A 176 16.17 -2.09 -21.81
CA SER A 176 15.95 -1.11 -20.75
C SER A 176 15.56 0.24 -21.34
N ILE A 177 14.48 0.84 -20.83
CA ILE A 177 14.18 2.26 -21.09
C ILE A 177 14.90 3.15 -20.07
N GLY A 178 15.97 3.82 -20.49
CA GLY A 178 16.72 4.77 -19.65
C GLY A 178 17.38 4.12 -18.41
N SER A 179 17.19 4.72 -17.23
CA SER A 179 17.75 4.29 -15.94
C SER A 179 16.84 3.36 -15.13
N SER A 180 15.79 2.80 -15.76
CA SER A 180 14.81 1.95 -15.09
C SER A 180 15.33 0.52 -14.89
N LEU A 181 15.11 -0.02 -13.68
CA LEU A 181 15.54 -1.36 -13.29
C LEU A 181 14.56 -2.46 -13.72
N LEU A 182 13.28 -2.10 -13.78
CA LEU A 182 12.19 -2.96 -14.21
C LEU A 182 11.46 -2.25 -15.35
N THR A 183 11.33 -2.91 -16.50
CA THR A 183 10.50 -2.47 -17.62
C THR A 183 9.46 -3.54 -17.90
N VAL A 184 8.18 -3.14 -17.89
CA VAL A 184 7.05 -4.00 -18.27
C VAL A 184 6.37 -3.33 -19.46
N GLU A 185 6.40 -3.99 -20.61
CA GLU A 185 5.90 -3.45 -21.88
C GLU A 185 5.01 -4.48 -22.58
N ALA A 186 3.95 -4.00 -23.23
CA ALA A 186 2.97 -4.79 -23.97
C ALA A 186 3.05 -4.42 -25.45
N THR A 187 3.03 -5.42 -26.31
CA THR A 187 3.10 -5.25 -27.78
C THR A 187 1.74 -5.42 -28.46
N SER A 188 0.67 -5.53 -27.67
CA SER A 188 -0.72 -5.69 -28.14
C SER A 188 -1.66 -4.82 -27.31
N THR A 189 -2.70 -4.29 -27.94
CA THR A 189 -3.73 -3.46 -27.31
C THR A 189 -4.65 -4.25 -26.37
N ASN A 190 -4.59 -5.58 -26.37
CA ASN A 190 -5.41 -6.44 -25.49
C ASN A 190 -4.66 -6.92 -24.24
N SER A 191 -3.41 -6.49 -24.02
CA SER A 191 -2.57 -7.01 -22.94
C SER A 191 -2.74 -6.23 -21.63
N ILE A 192 -2.84 -6.96 -20.51
CA ILE A 192 -2.70 -6.43 -19.15
C ILE A 192 -1.23 -6.57 -18.76
N LEU A 193 -0.54 -5.45 -18.49
CA LEU A 193 0.89 -5.42 -18.13
C LEU A 193 1.16 -6.06 -16.76
N VAL A 194 0.41 -5.61 -15.75
CA VAL A 194 0.54 -6.06 -14.37
C VAL A 194 -0.85 -6.24 -13.79
N SER A 195 -1.10 -7.39 -13.16
CA SER A 195 -2.28 -7.63 -12.33
C SER A 195 -1.82 -7.81 -10.89
N LEU A 196 -2.25 -6.90 -10.02
CA LEU A 196 -2.09 -7.01 -8.58
C LEU A 196 -3.46 -7.33 -7.98
N ARG A 197 -3.53 -8.39 -7.18
CA ARG A 197 -4.78 -8.85 -6.58
C ARG A 197 -4.56 -9.13 -5.10
N SER A 198 -5.40 -8.54 -4.27
CA SER A 198 -5.46 -8.82 -2.84
C SER A 198 -5.99 -10.22 -2.55
N PHE A 199 -5.62 -10.77 -1.39
CA PHE A 199 -6.34 -11.90 -0.82
C PHE A 199 -7.65 -11.42 -0.15
N LEU A 200 -8.56 -12.36 0.14
CA LEU A 200 -9.81 -12.04 0.84
C LEU A 200 -9.51 -11.50 2.24
N ASN A 201 -9.97 -10.27 2.55
CA ASN A 201 -9.65 -9.55 3.79
C ASN A 201 -8.17 -9.16 3.93
N GLN A 202 -7.53 -8.80 2.82
CA GLN A 202 -6.21 -8.18 2.80
C GLN A 202 -6.13 -6.99 3.77
N VAL A 203 -5.21 -7.07 4.74
CA VAL A 203 -4.95 -6.01 5.71
C VAL A 203 -3.78 -5.12 5.29
N ALA A 204 -2.70 -5.72 4.78
CA ALA A 204 -1.55 -4.97 4.27
C ALA A 204 -1.84 -4.33 2.92
N ASP A 205 -1.05 -3.34 2.52
CA ASP A 205 -1.23 -2.65 1.24
C ASP A 205 -1.03 -3.61 0.05
N ILE A 206 -1.83 -3.41 -0.99
CA ILE A 206 -1.76 -4.15 -2.26
C ILE A 206 -0.58 -3.66 -3.09
N PHE A 207 -0.24 -2.37 -2.97
CA PHE A 207 0.85 -1.74 -3.69
C PHE A 207 1.38 -0.54 -2.92
N GLN A 208 2.70 -0.37 -2.87
CA GLN A 208 3.38 0.76 -2.24
C GLN A 208 4.52 1.26 -3.12
N ILE A 209 4.67 2.58 -3.19
CA ILE A 209 5.88 3.25 -3.63
C ILE A 209 6.37 4.06 -2.45
N GLN A 210 7.63 3.87 -2.08
CA GLN A 210 8.24 4.49 -0.91
C GLN A 210 9.42 5.37 -1.28
N ASP A 211 9.70 6.36 -0.45
CA ASP A 211 10.95 7.11 -0.51
C ASP A 211 12.12 6.34 0.15
N SER A 212 13.32 6.93 0.13
CA SER A 212 14.52 6.32 0.72
C SER A 212 14.48 6.16 2.24
N PHE A 213 13.49 6.74 2.90
CA PHE A 213 13.27 6.61 4.36
C PHE A 213 12.17 5.59 4.68
N GLY A 214 11.56 4.95 3.66
CA GLY A 214 10.49 3.99 3.82
C GLY A 214 9.10 4.62 3.99
N THR A 215 8.94 5.91 3.68
CA THR A 215 7.63 6.59 3.75
C THR A 215 6.85 6.35 2.46
N ASP A 216 5.58 5.96 2.58
CA ASP A 216 4.70 5.77 1.42
C ASP A 216 4.41 7.10 0.71
N ILE A 217 4.88 7.23 -0.53
CA ILE A 217 4.56 8.35 -1.42
C ILE A 217 3.30 8.06 -2.25
N PHE A 218 3.05 6.78 -2.56
CA PHE A 218 1.84 6.28 -3.20
C PHE A 218 1.49 4.93 -2.61
N THR A 219 0.25 4.73 -2.20
CA THR A 219 -0.23 3.43 -1.71
C THR A 219 -1.58 3.06 -2.32
N VAL A 220 -1.81 1.76 -2.49
CA VAL A 220 -3.13 1.15 -2.58
C VAL A 220 -3.29 0.26 -1.37
N SER A 221 -4.12 0.69 -0.43
CA SER A 221 -4.37 -0.05 0.82
C SER A 221 -5.01 -1.41 0.58
N GLY A 222 -4.97 -2.30 1.58
CA GLY A 222 -5.66 -3.60 1.54
C GLY A 222 -7.16 -3.51 1.24
N GLY A 223 -7.80 -2.40 1.64
CA GLY A 223 -9.20 -2.08 1.35
C GLY A 223 -9.46 -1.46 -0.04
N GLY A 224 -8.40 -1.22 -0.84
CA GLY A 224 -8.48 -0.66 -2.18
C GLY A 224 -8.48 0.88 -2.26
N ASN A 225 -8.39 1.58 -1.12
CA ASN A 225 -8.24 3.04 -1.13
C ASN A 225 -6.84 3.43 -1.63
N ILE A 226 -6.77 4.49 -2.43
CA ILE A 226 -5.54 5.08 -2.96
C ILE A 226 -5.11 6.25 -2.07
N GLY A 227 -3.86 6.24 -1.62
CA GLY A 227 -3.23 7.31 -0.85
C GLY A 227 -2.05 7.95 -1.59
N ILE A 228 -1.98 9.28 -1.58
CA ILE A 228 -0.81 10.06 -2.02
C ILE A 228 -0.23 10.79 -0.81
N ALA A 229 1.07 10.59 -0.56
CA ALA A 229 1.77 11.09 0.63
C ALA A 229 1.11 10.68 1.96
N THR A 230 0.46 9.51 1.99
CA THR A 230 -0.19 8.93 3.16
C THR A 230 -0.24 7.42 3.03
N SER A 231 0.01 6.71 4.13
CA SER A 231 -0.15 5.26 4.24
C SER A 231 -1.53 4.85 4.77
N THR A 232 -2.34 5.83 5.23
CA THR A 232 -3.65 5.57 5.86
C THR A 232 -4.75 6.39 5.18
N PRO A 233 -5.06 6.14 3.89
CA PRO A 233 -6.12 6.86 3.18
C PRO A 233 -7.50 6.62 3.82
N SER A 234 -8.15 7.69 4.27
CA SER A 234 -9.46 7.64 4.94
C SER A 234 -10.65 7.70 3.98
N GLN A 235 -10.39 7.84 2.68
CA GLN A 235 -11.36 7.86 1.58
C GLN A 235 -10.82 7.03 0.40
N PRO A 236 -11.67 6.59 -0.55
CA PRO A 236 -11.23 5.84 -1.74
C PRO A 236 -10.06 6.49 -2.49
N PHE A 237 -9.99 7.82 -2.48
CA PHE A 237 -8.83 8.58 -2.91
C PHE A 237 -8.50 9.66 -1.88
N SER A 238 -7.30 9.62 -1.31
CA SER A 238 -6.83 10.57 -0.30
C SER A 238 -5.50 11.17 -0.71
N VAL A 239 -5.40 12.50 -0.64
CA VAL A 239 -4.14 13.24 -0.83
C VAL A 239 -3.85 13.98 0.47
N HIS A 240 -2.78 13.62 1.17
CA HIS A 240 -2.36 14.33 2.38
C HIS A 240 -1.34 15.41 1.99
N GLY A 241 -1.85 16.57 1.59
CA GLY A 241 -1.04 17.69 1.14
C GLY A 241 -1.76 18.54 0.10
N ASN A 242 -0.98 19.24 -0.72
CA ASN A 242 -1.51 20.07 -1.81
C ASN A 242 -1.67 19.24 -3.09
N ALA A 243 -2.76 19.44 -3.81
CA ALA A 243 -2.95 18.93 -5.16
C ALA A 243 -2.88 20.07 -6.17
N LEU A 244 -2.07 19.91 -7.23
CA LEU A 244 -2.07 20.80 -8.38
C LEU A 244 -2.87 20.13 -9.50
N ILE A 245 -4.04 20.69 -9.83
CA ILE A 245 -4.88 20.22 -10.94
C ILE A 245 -4.78 21.27 -12.05
N SER A 246 -4.08 20.94 -13.14
CA SER A 246 -3.86 21.86 -14.27
C SER A 246 -5.06 21.98 -15.21
N GLY A 247 -6.01 21.03 -15.12
CA GLY A 247 -7.25 21.01 -15.88
C GLY A 247 -8.46 21.41 -15.04
N ASN A 248 -9.65 21.11 -15.55
CA ASN A 248 -10.91 21.34 -14.84
C ASN A 248 -11.12 20.31 -13.74
N LEU A 249 -11.60 20.75 -12.56
CA LEU A 249 -12.08 19.88 -11.49
C LEU A 249 -13.62 19.86 -11.50
N SER A 250 -14.21 18.73 -11.87
CA SER A 250 -15.66 18.51 -11.81
C SER A 250 -15.99 17.66 -10.59
N VAL A 251 -16.70 18.23 -9.62
CA VAL A 251 -17.16 17.55 -8.41
C VAL A 251 -18.65 17.80 -8.24
N ALA A 252 -19.39 16.80 -7.74
CA ALA A 252 -20.81 16.98 -7.46
C ALA A 252 -21.03 18.06 -6.38
N ASN A 253 -20.28 17.94 -5.28
CA ASN A 253 -20.23 18.94 -4.21
C ASN A 253 -18.77 19.15 -3.79
N LEU A 254 -18.42 20.38 -3.45
CA LEU A 254 -17.14 20.72 -2.82
C LEU A 254 -17.36 21.05 -1.35
N ILE A 255 -16.72 20.29 -0.46
CA ILE A 255 -16.69 20.61 0.97
C ILE A 255 -15.33 21.25 1.27
N ALA A 256 -15.32 22.55 1.52
CA ALA A 256 -14.14 23.28 1.98
C ALA A 256 -14.29 23.57 3.48
N THR A 257 -13.41 23.00 4.31
CA THR A 257 -13.45 23.14 5.79
C THR A 257 -12.61 24.31 6.32
N GLY A 258 -11.85 24.97 5.44
CA GLY A 258 -11.02 26.13 5.79
C GLY A 258 -11.23 27.27 4.79
N THR A 259 -10.21 27.55 3.98
CA THR A 259 -10.25 28.64 2.98
C THR A 259 -10.21 28.12 1.55
N THR A 260 -10.86 28.82 0.63
CA THR A 260 -10.67 28.67 -0.82
C THR A 260 -9.98 29.90 -1.38
N LYS A 261 -9.05 29.73 -2.33
CA LYS A 261 -8.39 30.86 -2.99
C LYS A 261 -8.77 30.92 -4.47
N PHE A 262 -9.44 31.98 -4.89
CA PHE A 262 -9.84 32.20 -6.28
C PHE A 262 -9.07 33.39 -6.86
N ASN A 263 -8.28 33.13 -7.90
CA ASN A 263 -7.47 34.16 -8.59
C ASN A 263 -6.71 35.10 -7.63
N GLY A 264 -6.03 34.53 -6.63
CA GLY A 264 -5.28 35.35 -5.66
C GLY A 264 -6.04 35.76 -4.41
N VAL A 265 -7.37 35.72 -4.42
CA VAL A 265 -8.22 36.14 -3.30
C VAL A 265 -8.53 34.95 -2.39
N THR A 266 -8.11 35.03 -1.13
CA THR A 266 -8.47 34.04 -0.10
C THR A 266 -9.85 34.34 0.46
N TYR A 267 -10.71 33.33 0.46
CA TYR A 267 -12.04 33.36 1.02
C TYR A 267 -12.15 32.34 2.15
N THR A 268 -12.58 32.81 3.33
CA THR A 268 -12.77 31.98 4.53
C THR A 268 -14.24 31.63 4.67
N TRP A 269 -14.57 30.35 4.61
CA TRP A 269 -15.95 29.89 4.75
C TRP A 269 -16.40 30.02 6.21
N PRO A 270 -17.58 30.61 6.49
CA PRO A 270 -18.10 30.63 7.85
C PRO A 270 -18.54 29.21 8.25
N SER A 271 -18.48 28.89 9.54
CA SER A 271 -19.00 27.61 10.07
C SER A 271 -20.51 27.47 9.95
N SER A 272 -21.23 28.59 9.80
CA SER A 272 -22.69 28.66 9.59
C SER A 272 -23.06 29.99 8.94
N VAL A 273 -24.13 30.02 8.15
CA VAL A 273 -24.70 31.25 7.58
C VAL A 273 -26.11 31.45 8.14
N SER A 274 -26.40 32.64 8.68
CA SER A 274 -27.74 32.99 9.15
C SER A 274 -28.71 33.21 7.98
N ALA A 275 -29.97 32.81 8.17
CA ALA A 275 -31.02 33.06 7.18
C ALA A 275 -31.14 34.58 6.89
N GLY A 276 -31.22 34.93 5.62
CA GLY A 276 -31.24 36.32 5.17
C GLY A 276 -29.87 36.92 4.88
N ASN A 277 -28.76 36.20 5.11
CA ASN A 277 -27.44 36.67 4.67
C ASN A 277 -27.15 36.25 3.22
N PHE A 278 -26.38 37.07 2.50
CA PHE A 278 -25.86 36.76 1.18
C PHE A 278 -24.36 37.02 1.10
N LEU A 279 -23.72 36.41 0.11
CA LEU A 279 -22.32 36.62 -0.19
C LEU A 279 -22.18 37.87 -1.07
N GLN A 280 -21.46 38.88 -0.58
CA GLN A 280 -21.19 40.12 -1.30
C GLN A 280 -19.71 40.27 -1.65
N THR A 281 -19.44 41.02 -2.72
CA THR A 281 -18.10 41.47 -3.12
C THR A 281 -17.94 42.95 -2.79
N ASP A 282 -16.75 43.35 -2.32
CA ASP A 282 -16.40 44.76 -2.09
C ASP A 282 -15.87 45.47 -3.35
N GLY A 283 -15.88 44.81 -4.50
CA GLY A 283 -15.32 45.33 -5.76
C GLY A 283 -13.78 45.32 -5.83
N SER A 284 -13.10 45.05 -4.72
CA SER A 284 -11.63 44.85 -4.64
C SER A 284 -11.26 43.36 -4.61
N GLY A 285 -12.25 42.49 -4.78
CA GLY A 285 -12.11 41.04 -4.84
C GLY A 285 -12.37 40.34 -3.52
N ASN A 286 -12.59 41.04 -2.40
CA ASN A 286 -12.90 40.38 -1.14
C ASN A 286 -14.37 39.96 -1.10
N LEU A 287 -14.61 38.71 -0.69
CA LEU A 287 -15.95 38.14 -0.53
C LEU A 287 -16.28 38.09 0.97
N THR A 288 -17.44 38.61 1.37
CA THR A 288 -17.91 38.63 2.76
C THR A 288 -19.39 38.27 2.85
N TRP A 289 -19.81 37.59 3.90
CA TRP A 289 -21.23 37.44 4.19
C TRP A 289 -21.74 38.72 4.85
N ALA A 290 -22.79 39.29 4.28
CA ALA A 290 -23.52 40.39 4.90
C ALA A 290 -24.97 39.98 5.08
N ALA A 291 -25.62 40.59 6.08
CA ALA A 291 -27.07 40.58 6.12
C ALA A 291 -27.58 41.13 4.79
N ALA A 292 -28.69 40.56 4.29
CA ALA A 292 -29.55 41.32 3.43
C ALA A 292 -29.95 42.55 4.21
N SER A 293 -29.20 43.62 3.99
CA SER A 293 -29.69 44.94 4.22
C SER A 293 -31.00 44.92 3.45
N ALA A 294 -32.11 44.92 4.17
CA ALA A 294 -33.31 45.50 3.61
C ALA A 294 -32.81 46.88 3.22
N SER A 295 -32.44 47.04 1.94
CA SER A 295 -32.42 48.35 1.35
C SER A 295 -33.84 48.79 1.59
N GLY A 296 -34.04 49.53 2.69
CA GLY A 296 -35.29 50.13 3.02
C GLY A 296 -35.52 51.04 1.84
N GLY A 297 -36.21 50.52 0.83
CA GLY A 297 -36.61 51.33 -0.30
C GLY A 297 -37.29 52.53 0.33
N GLY A 298 -36.99 53.73 -0.17
CA GLY A 298 -37.67 54.92 0.34
C GLY A 298 -39.18 54.81 0.21
N PHE A 299 -39.69 53.84 -0.58
CA PHE A 299 -41.10 53.58 -0.83
C PHE A 299 -41.51 52.13 -0.54
N THR A 300 -42.69 51.97 0.05
CA THR A 300 -43.43 50.72 0.24
C THR A 300 -44.64 50.70 -0.70
N ASP A 301 -44.84 49.59 -1.40
CA ASP A 301 -46.06 49.28 -2.14
C ASP A 301 -47.01 48.47 -1.23
N SER A 302 -48.19 49.03 -0.92
CA SER A 302 -49.25 48.40 -0.14
C SER A 302 -50.46 47.99 -1.00
N GLY A 303 -50.21 47.58 -2.25
CA GLY A 303 -51.20 47.07 -3.19
C GLY A 303 -51.58 48.11 -4.24
N THR A 304 -52.50 49.03 -3.90
CA THR A 304 -52.89 50.14 -4.80
C THR A 304 -52.19 51.46 -4.50
N LEU A 305 -51.33 51.48 -3.47
CA LEU A 305 -50.69 52.68 -2.95
C LEU A 305 -49.18 52.44 -2.82
N VAL A 306 -48.38 53.34 -3.40
CA VAL A 306 -46.94 53.43 -3.16
C VAL A 306 -46.68 54.65 -2.30
N HIS A 307 -46.12 54.48 -1.11
CA HIS A 307 -45.91 55.55 -0.14
C HIS A 307 -44.52 55.47 0.48
N LEU A 308 -44.04 56.54 1.14
CA LEU A 308 -42.76 56.49 1.85
C LEU A 308 -42.79 55.41 2.94
N THR A 309 -41.73 54.61 3.06
CA THR A 309 -41.67 53.52 4.02
C THR A 309 -41.71 54.02 5.47
N THR A 310 -41.18 55.22 5.72
CA THR A 310 -41.37 55.92 7.00
C THR A 310 -42.01 57.29 6.75
N GLN A 311 -42.92 57.70 7.65
CA GLN A 311 -43.57 59.02 7.56
C GLN A 311 -42.66 60.17 8.03
N THR A 312 -41.42 59.86 8.41
CA THR A 312 -40.37 60.84 8.76
C THR A 312 -39.55 61.28 7.55
N ASP A 313 -39.68 60.59 6.41
CA ASP A 313 -38.94 60.91 5.20
C ASP A 313 -39.63 62.04 4.41
N ASN A 314 -38.85 62.87 3.70
CA ASN A 314 -39.37 63.84 2.75
C ASN A 314 -39.30 63.29 1.33
N LEU A 315 -40.39 63.36 0.57
CA LEU A 315 -40.39 63.02 -0.85
C LEU A 315 -39.96 64.22 -1.70
N SER A 316 -38.79 64.11 -2.31
CA SER A 316 -38.27 65.10 -3.26
C SER A 316 -38.31 64.56 -4.70
N ILE A 317 -38.93 65.30 -5.62
CA ILE A 317 -38.94 64.99 -7.05
C ILE A 317 -38.32 66.17 -7.81
N GLY A 318 -37.22 65.92 -8.53
CA GLY A 318 -36.53 66.94 -9.32
C GLY A 318 -35.63 67.90 -8.53
N THR A 319 -35.36 67.63 -7.25
CA THR A 319 -34.44 68.42 -6.41
C THR A 319 -33.67 67.53 -5.43
N THR A 320 -32.45 67.93 -5.08
CA THR A 320 -31.61 67.31 -4.03
C THR A 320 -31.57 68.14 -2.74
N THR A 321 -32.35 69.23 -2.65
CA THR A 321 -32.40 70.16 -1.49
C THR A 321 -33.84 70.46 -1.05
N PRO A 322 -34.57 69.49 -0.46
CA PRO A 322 -35.93 69.74 0.05
C PRO A 322 -35.97 70.75 1.19
N ASP A 323 -37.06 71.53 1.30
CA ASP A 323 -37.36 72.27 2.56
C ASP A 323 -37.74 71.25 3.63
N VAL A 324 -37.09 71.35 4.80
CA VAL A 324 -37.27 70.41 5.92
C VAL A 324 -38.68 70.40 6.52
N ARG A 325 -39.56 71.35 6.16
CA ARG A 325 -40.96 71.42 6.62
C ARG A 325 -41.96 70.87 5.61
N SER A 326 -41.53 70.50 4.41
CA SER A 326 -42.42 70.07 3.32
C SER A 326 -42.51 68.54 3.24
N ILE A 327 -43.73 68.00 3.32
CA ILE A 327 -43.99 66.55 3.15
C ILE A 327 -43.75 66.11 1.69
N VAL A 328 -44.04 66.99 0.72
CA VAL A 328 -43.74 66.80 -0.70
C VAL A 328 -43.12 68.08 -1.25
N THR A 329 -41.91 67.98 -1.81
CA THR A 329 -41.26 69.09 -2.51
C THR A 329 -41.06 68.71 -3.98
N ILE A 330 -41.66 69.48 -4.90
CA ILE A 330 -41.46 69.31 -6.33
C ILE A 330 -40.73 70.54 -6.86
N GLY A 331 -39.50 70.34 -7.35
CA GLY A 331 -38.65 71.39 -7.89
C GLY A 331 -38.55 71.32 -9.41
N ALA A 332 -38.47 72.48 -10.07
CA ALA A 332 -38.28 72.54 -11.52
C ALA A 332 -36.80 72.35 -11.81
N THR A 333 -36.45 71.40 -12.69
CA THR A 333 -35.09 71.22 -13.19
C THR A 333 -34.78 72.11 -14.40
N SER A 334 -35.78 72.87 -14.88
CA SER A 334 -35.71 73.75 -16.05
C SER A 334 -36.78 74.84 -15.97
N THR A 335 -36.55 75.99 -16.60
CA THR A 335 -37.47 77.15 -16.63
C THR A 335 -38.75 76.92 -17.43
N THR A 336 -38.85 75.82 -18.19
CA THR A 336 -40.04 75.44 -18.96
C THR A 336 -40.78 74.25 -18.33
N ALA A 337 -40.36 73.79 -17.15
CA ALA A 337 -40.95 72.63 -16.51
C ALA A 337 -42.29 72.96 -15.84
N ASN A 338 -43.33 72.19 -16.17
CA ASN A 338 -44.55 72.17 -15.38
C ASN A 338 -44.29 71.33 -14.12
N LEU A 339 -44.24 71.99 -12.96
CA LEU A 339 -43.93 71.39 -11.66
C LEU A 339 -44.88 70.26 -11.27
N LEU A 340 -46.17 70.38 -11.62
CA LEU A 340 -47.15 69.31 -11.41
C LEU A 340 -48.20 69.40 -12.50
N THR A 341 -48.37 68.32 -13.26
CA THR A 341 -49.47 68.20 -14.23
C THR A 341 -50.38 67.07 -13.79
N LEU A 342 -51.59 67.41 -13.39
CA LEU A 342 -52.65 66.43 -13.09
C LEU A 342 -53.50 66.27 -14.36
N LYS A 343 -53.51 65.07 -14.93
CA LYS A 343 -54.39 64.74 -16.07
C LYS A 343 -55.44 63.75 -15.59
N THR A 344 -56.71 64.07 -15.81
CA THR A 344 -57.80 63.13 -15.62
C THR A 344 -57.88 62.19 -16.81
N GLN A 345 -58.21 60.93 -16.58
CA GLN A 345 -58.61 60.02 -17.64
C GLN A 345 -59.94 60.49 -18.24
N THR A 346 -60.12 60.35 -19.56
CA THR A 346 -61.36 60.73 -20.24
C THR A 346 -62.54 60.00 -19.60
N GLY A 347 -63.45 60.75 -18.97
CA GLY A 347 -64.63 60.20 -18.29
C GLY A 347 -64.53 60.05 -16.77
N GLN A 348 -63.46 60.54 -16.12
CA GLN A 348 -63.42 60.61 -14.65
C GLN A 348 -64.49 61.56 -14.10
N THR A 349 -65.34 61.06 -13.18
CA THR A 349 -66.32 61.85 -12.42
C THR A 349 -65.85 62.14 -10.98
N GLY A 350 -64.55 61.98 -10.73
CA GLY A 350 -63.86 62.26 -9.46
C GLY A 350 -62.37 62.43 -9.70
#